data_AF-A0A7C5FXX1-F1
#
_entry.id   AF-A0A7C5FXX1-F1
#
_cell.length_a   1.000
_cell.length_b   1.000
_cell.length_c   1.000
_cell.angle_alpha   90.00
_cell.angle_beta   90.00
_cell.angle_gamma   90.00
#
_symmetry.space_group_name_H-M   'P 1'
#
loop_
_entity.id
_entity.type
_entity.pdbx_description
1 polymer ?
#
loop_
_entity_poly.entity_id
_entity_poly.type
_entity_poly.pdbx_seq_one_letter_code
_entity_poly.pdbx_strand_id
1 'polypeptide(L)'
;MTTIADFVDELEEIAPPDLAETDDRIGLQVGDHSHETRKVCVSVDTSPAVIDLAIQRKSDLLVAHHPLIYTPLTSLAEDDPVARRVTKLVRAQTALYVMHTNYDSAPGGINDVLAARLDVLDCEPLTTLKADPYVKLSVFVPEEAVEDVRNAMADAGAGMIGQYTHCSFRTPGVGSFVPMPAAHPHTGSIGKLEEVEEYRLEMICAASWAGEVIAAMLETHPYDEVAYDVYELANEPIRYGYGRVGTLDDRVSLADFAAKVKSVLGLDHVKVSGRNDKSIRRVALCGGGGSSLFREAAQAGADVYVTGDTKHHDLLDADAIGLAMIDAGHFDTEKPGMVALAERLGRTFAGSGIEIEYIEP
;
A
#
# COMPACT_ATOMS: atom_id res chain seq x y z
N MET A 1 13.51 6.71 -20.50
CA MET A 1 14.10 5.43 -20.06
C MET A 1 13.71 5.30 -18.61
N THR A 2 13.15 4.16 -18.20
CA THR A 2 12.74 3.95 -16.81
C THR A 2 13.97 3.65 -15.96
N THR A 3 14.02 4.25 -14.79
CA THR A 3 15.12 4.20 -13.82
C THR A 3 14.65 3.57 -12.52
N ILE A 4 15.59 3.29 -11.62
CA ILE A 4 15.26 2.85 -10.26
C ILE A 4 14.41 3.90 -9.53
N ALA A 5 14.63 5.20 -9.76
CA ALA A 5 13.80 6.26 -9.18
C ALA A 5 12.31 6.09 -9.53
N ASP A 6 11.99 5.82 -10.81
CA ASP A 6 10.60 5.62 -11.25
C ASP A 6 9.95 4.39 -10.57
N PHE A 7 10.73 3.35 -10.26
CA PHE A 7 10.25 2.22 -9.46
C PHE A 7 10.05 2.59 -7.99
N VAL A 8 10.98 3.35 -7.41
CA VAL A 8 10.86 3.79 -6.02
C VAL A 8 9.60 4.62 -5.84
N ASP A 9 9.32 5.56 -6.74
CA ASP A 9 8.11 6.40 -6.67
C ASP A 9 6.83 5.54 -6.72
N GLU A 10 6.75 4.57 -7.64
CA GLU A 10 5.60 3.64 -7.70
C GLU A 10 5.49 2.77 -6.44
N LEU A 11 6.61 2.23 -5.92
CA LEU A 11 6.60 1.37 -4.73
C LEU A 11 6.18 2.17 -3.48
N GLU A 12 6.59 3.42 -3.38
CA GLU A 12 6.22 4.33 -2.28
C GLU A 12 4.79 4.85 -2.43
N GLU A 13 4.25 4.95 -3.63
CA GLU A 13 2.81 5.17 -3.84
C GLU A 13 1.99 3.95 -3.38
N ILE A 14 2.47 2.73 -3.69
CA ILE A 14 1.83 1.48 -3.27
C ILE A 14 1.83 1.34 -1.74
N ALA A 15 2.98 1.60 -1.12
CA ALA A 15 3.15 1.49 0.33
C ALA A 15 4.01 2.65 0.85
N PRO A 16 3.37 3.77 1.24
CA PRO A 16 4.08 4.94 1.73
C PRO A 16 5.06 4.60 2.87
N PRO A 17 6.29 5.14 2.85
CA PRO A 17 7.31 4.83 3.87
C PRO A 17 6.87 5.16 5.30
N ASP A 18 5.97 6.12 5.49
CA ASP A 18 5.45 6.53 6.79
C ASP A 18 4.46 5.51 7.41
N LEU A 19 4.07 4.48 6.65
CA LEU A 19 3.32 3.34 7.16
C LEU A 19 4.21 2.28 7.81
N ALA A 20 5.53 2.35 7.64
CA ALA A 20 6.45 1.44 8.29
C ALA A 20 6.57 1.72 9.80
N GLU A 21 6.93 0.69 10.55
CA GLU A 21 7.35 0.84 11.93
C GLU A 21 8.56 1.78 12.04
N THR A 22 8.61 2.57 13.12
CA THR A 22 9.62 3.64 13.29
C THR A 22 11.06 3.16 13.19
N ASP A 23 11.34 1.92 13.61
CA ASP A 23 12.68 1.33 13.60
C ASP A 23 12.91 0.34 12.44
N ASP A 24 11.96 0.24 11.51
CA ASP A 24 12.06 -0.68 10.38
C ASP A 24 13.12 -0.23 9.35
N ARG A 25 13.47 -1.13 8.43
CA ARG A 25 14.55 -0.98 7.44
C ARG A 25 14.02 -1.20 6.03
N ILE A 26 13.22 -0.24 5.57
CA ILE A 26 12.65 -0.23 4.22
C ILE A 26 13.48 0.63 3.26
N GLY A 27 13.04 0.70 2.00
CA GLY A 27 13.62 1.58 0.99
C GLY A 27 14.77 0.96 0.20
N LEU A 28 15.48 1.78 -0.57
CA LEU A 28 16.64 1.37 -1.35
C LEU A 28 17.83 1.06 -0.44
N GLN A 29 18.17 -0.22 -0.28
CA GLN A 29 19.30 -0.65 0.56
C GLN A 29 20.62 -0.77 -0.21
N VAL A 30 20.55 -1.10 -1.51
CA VAL A 30 21.72 -1.25 -2.40
C VAL A 30 21.35 -0.70 -3.76
N GLY A 31 22.20 0.13 -4.38
CA GLY A 31 22.00 0.59 -5.77
C GLY A 31 22.11 2.10 -5.93
N ASP A 32 21.67 2.57 -7.10
CA ASP A 32 21.69 3.97 -7.52
C ASP A 32 20.35 4.29 -8.20
N HIS A 33 19.64 5.32 -7.71
CA HIS A 33 18.35 5.75 -8.26
C HIS A 33 18.39 6.04 -9.77
N SER A 34 19.54 6.47 -10.29
CA SER A 34 19.69 6.83 -11.70
C SER A 34 19.89 5.64 -12.65
N HIS A 35 20.03 4.42 -12.13
CA HIS A 35 20.30 3.23 -12.93
C HIS A 35 19.11 2.90 -13.85
N GLU A 36 19.37 2.75 -15.15
CA GLU A 36 18.35 2.32 -16.12
C GLU A 36 17.89 0.89 -15.78
N THR A 37 16.58 0.69 -15.70
CA THR A 37 15.98 -0.58 -15.29
C THR A 37 15.21 -1.20 -16.44
N ARG A 38 15.58 -2.43 -16.79
CA ARG A 38 14.95 -3.25 -17.83
C ARG A 38 14.42 -4.56 -17.26
N LYS A 39 14.95 -5.02 -16.13
CA LYS A 39 14.52 -6.25 -15.49
C LYS A 39 14.40 -6.10 -13.98
N VAL A 40 13.23 -6.49 -13.45
CA VAL A 40 12.90 -6.45 -12.04
C VAL A 40 12.51 -7.84 -11.56
N CYS A 41 13.11 -8.27 -10.46
CA CYS A 41 12.73 -9.47 -9.74
C CYS A 41 12.04 -9.06 -8.45
N VAL A 42 10.98 -9.78 -8.07
CA VAL A 42 10.27 -9.60 -6.80
C VAL A 42 10.40 -10.87 -5.97
N SER A 43 10.66 -10.75 -4.67
CA SER A 43 10.76 -11.90 -3.76
C SER A 43 10.25 -11.57 -2.36
N VAL A 44 9.95 -12.59 -1.55
CA VAL A 44 9.73 -12.38 -0.11
C VAL A 44 11.06 -12.09 0.59
N ASP A 45 12.02 -13.00 0.45
CA ASP A 45 13.30 -12.96 1.16
C ASP A 45 14.49 -12.49 0.31
N THR A 46 15.58 -12.17 0.99
CA THR A 46 16.92 -11.88 0.41
C THR A 46 17.92 -13.00 0.69
N SER A 47 17.46 -14.26 0.64
CA SER A 47 18.32 -15.43 0.87
C SER A 47 19.47 -15.52 -0.16
N PRO A 48 20.58 -16.22 0.13
CA PRO A 48 21.66 -16.40 -0.83
C PRO A 48 21.17 -16.96 -2.18
N ALA A 49 20.22 -17.90 -2.17
CA ALA A 49 19.67 -18.50 -3.38
C ALA A 49 18.86 -17.51 -4.21
N VAL A 50 18.04 -16.66 -3.56
CA VAL A 50 17.27 -15.61 -4.25
C VAL A 50 18.20 -14.59 -4.89
N ILE A 51 19.24 -14.14 -4.18
CA ILE A 51 20.22 -13.19 -4.72
C ILE A 51 20.97 -13.81 -5.91
N ASP A 52 21.42 -15.06 -5.79
CA ASP A 52 22.10 -15.74 -6.90
C ASP A 52 21.16 -15.90 -8.12
N LEU A 53 19.88 -16.18 -7.89
CA LEU A 53 18.86 -16.26 -8.94
C LEU A 53 18.59 -14.89 -9.59
N ALA A 54 18.42 -13.82 -8.84
CA ALA A 54 18.24 -12.46 -9.37
C ALA A 54 19.43 -12.04 -10.26
N ILE A 55 20.65 -12.33 -9.82
CA ILE A 55 21.88 -12.08 -10.59
C ILE A 55 21.91 -12.95 -11.86
N GLN A 56 21.56 -14.23 -11.76
CA GLN A 56 21.48 -15.13 -12.92
C GLN A 56 20.45 -14.65 -13.94
N ARG A 57 19.33 -14.09 -13.48
CA ARG A 57 18.29 -13.47 -14.29
C ARG A 57 18.70 -12.11 -14.86
N LYS A 58 19.85 -11.57 -14.45
CA LYS A 58 20.34 -10.22 -14.80
C LYS A 58 19.34 -9.15 -14.42
N SER A 59 18.79 -9.25 -13.21
CA SER A 59 17.91 -8.22 -12.67
C SER A 59 18.70 -6.95 -12.41
N ASP A 60 18.14 -5.81 -12.83
CA ASP A 60 18.67 -4.49 -12.49
C ASP A 60 18.17 -4.06 -11.10
N LEU A 61 16.95 -4.48 -10.72
CA LEU A 61 16.35 -4.25 -9.41
C LEU A 61 15.79 -5.55 -8.82
N LEU A 62 16.06 -5.82 -7.55
CA LEU A 62 15.38 -6.80 -6.72
C LEU A 62 14.49 -6.06 -5.71
N VAL A 63 13.19 -6.31 -5.73
CA VAL A 63 12.25 -5.82 -4.72
C VAL A 63 11.96 -6.96 -3.75
N ALA A 64 12.26 -6.77 -2.48
CA ALA A 64 12.09 -7.79 -1.45
C ALA A 64 11.15 -7.30 -0.33
N HIS A 65 10.48 -8.24 0.35
CA HIS A 65 9.71 -7.93 1.55
C HIS A 65 10.63 -7.77 2.76
N HIS A 66 11.51 -8.76 2.97
CA HIS A 66 12.41 -8.76 4.11
C HIS A 66 13.74 -8.05 3.86
N PRO A 67 14.18 -7.17 4.79
CA PRO A 67 15.42 -6.44 4.65
C PRO A 67 16.65 -7.35 4.65
N LEU A 68 17.57 -7.09 3.71
CA LEU A 68 18.91 -7.69 3.76
C LEU A 68 19.75 -7.02 4.86
N ILE A 69 19.76 -5.68 4.88
CA ILE A 69 20.46 -4.86 5.86
C ILE A 69 19.47 -4.44 6.96
N TYR A 70 19.18 -5.37 7.87
CA TYR A 70 18.35 -5.08 9.04
C TYR A 70 19.15 -4.39 10.16
N THR A 71 20.37 -4.89 10.41
CA THR A 71 21.32 -4.26 11.34
C THR A 71 22.34 -3.46 10.54
N PRO A 72 22.66 -2.21 10.93
CA PRO A 72 23.68 -1.42 10.26
C PRO A 72 25.02 -2.15 10.15
N LEU A 73 25.54 -2.26 8.92
CA LEU A 73 26.84 -2.87 8.66
C LEU A 73 27.97 -1.91 9.01
N THR A 74 28.97 -2.40 9.73
CA THR A 74 30.20 -1.64 10.05
C THR A 74 31.34 -1.93 9.07
N SER A 75 31.21 -2.95 8.22
CA SER A 75 32.20 -3.42 7.25
C SER A 75 31.52 -4.15 6.09
N LEU A 76 32.17 -4.20 4.92
CA LEU A 76 31.77 -5.00 3.76
C LEU A 76 32.70 -6.21 3.52
N ALA A 77 33.35 -6.70 4.58
CA ALA A 77 34.16 -7.91 4.51
C ALA A 77 33.27 -9.14 4.28
N GLU A 78 33.64 -10.00 3.33
CA GLU A 78 32.78 -11.09 2.86
C GLU A 78 32.77 -12.32 3.78
N ASP A 79 33.50 -12.29 4.89
CA ASP A 79 33.33 -13.27 5.97
C ASP A 79 32.02 -13.06 6.73
N ASP A 80 31.46 -11.84 6.71
CA ASP A 80 30.08 -11.58 7.14
C ASP A 80 29.06 -11.98 6.03
N PRO A 81 28.01 -12.76 6.37
CA PRO A 81 27.06 -13.27 5.38
C PRO A 81 26.12 -12.21 4.79
N VAL A 82 25.85 -11.11 5.49
CA VAL A 82 25.07 -9.99 4.95
C VAL A 82 25.95 -9.17 4.02
N ALA A 83 27.15 -8.79 4.47
CA ALA A 83 28.13 -8.07 3.66
C ALA A 83 28.45 -8.82 2.36
N ARG A 84 28.65 -10.14 2.41
CA ARG A 84 28.87 -10.97 1.20
C ARG A 84 27.73 -10.87 0.19
N ARG A 85 26.48 -10.82 0.67
CA ARG A 85 25.30 -10.68 -0.19
C ARG A 85 25.21 -9.29 -0.79
N VAL A 86 25.47 -8.25 0.01
CA VAL A 86 25.56 -6.86 -0.45
C VAL A 86 26.65 -6.70 -1.52
N THR A 87 27.87 -7.20 -1.29
CA THR A 87 28.96 -7.09 -2.27
C THR A 87 28.68 -7.85 -3.55
N LYS A 88 27.96 -8.99 -3.50
CA LYS A 88 27.48 -9.70 -4.69
C LYS A 88 26.53 -8.82 -5.53
N LEU A 89 25.51 -8.22 -4.90
CA LEU A 89 24.56 -7.32 -5.57
C LEU A 89 25.28 -6.13 -6.22
N VAL A 90 26.19 -5.47 -5.47
CA VAL A 90 26.98 -4.34 -5.97
C VAL A 90 27.82 -4.74 -7.21
N ARG A 91 28.51 -5.88 -7.17
CA ARG A 91 29.32 -6.33 -8.32
C ARG A 91 28.48 -6.72 -9.53
N ALA A 92 27.27 -7.24 -9.30
CA ALA A 92 26.33 -7.58 -10.36
C ALA A 92 25.56 -6.36 -10.90
N GLN A 93 25.70 -5.19 -10.27
CA GLN A 93 24.91 -3.99 -10.54
C GLN A 93 23.40 -4.21 -10.36
N THR A 94 23.02 -5.12 -9.47
CA THR A 94 21.62 -5.35 -9.09
C THR A 94 21.31 -4.55 -7.84
N ALA A 95 20.36 -3.64 -7.93
CA ALA A 95 19.85 -2.89 -6.79
C ALA A 95 18.90 -3.74 -5.93
N LEU A 96 18.70 -3.31 -4.68
CA LEU A 96 17.77 -3.91 -3.72
C LEU A 96 16.90 -2.83 -3.10
N TYR A 97 15.58 -2.92 -3.29
CA TYR A 97 14.57 -2.14 -2.59
C TYR A 97 13.76 -3.03 -1.66
N VAL A 98 13.43 -2.54 -0.46
CA VAL A 98 12.71 -3.29 0.57
C VAL A 98 11.38 -2.64 0.91
N MET A 99 10.31 -3.44 0.83
CA MET A 99 8.95 -3.08 1.26
C MET A 99 8.52 -4.03 2.38
N HIS A 100 8.68 -3.63 3.64
CA HIS A 100 8.46 -4.50 4.80
C HIS A 100 7.14 -4.12 5.51
N THR A 101 7.19 -3.57 6.73
CA THR A 101 5.99 -3.29 7.52
C THR A 101 5.06 -2.22 6.91
N ASN A 102 5.59 -1.34 6.04
CA ASN A 102 4.76 -0.44 5.24
C ASN A 102 3.82 -1.21 4.31
N TYR A 103 4.32 -2.29 3.68
CA TYR A 103 3.51 -3.10 2.76
C TYR A 103 2.57 -4.07 3.50
N ASP A 104 2.88 -4.45 4.73
CA ASP A 104 1.91 -5.13 5.61
C ASP A 104 0.71 -4.24 5.96
N SER A 105 0.98 -2.95 6.13
CA SER A 105 0.01 -1.95 6.58
C SER A 105 -0.80 -1.34 5.43
N ALA A 106 -0.24 -1.30 4.23
CA ALA A 106 -0.83 -0.66 3.06
C ALA A 106 -2.11 -1.37 2.56
N PRO A 107 -3.12 -0.61 2.07
CA PRO A 107 -4.24 -1.16 1.32
C PRO A 107 -3.76 -1.90 0.06
N GLY A 108 -4.31 -3.08 -0.18
CA GLY A 108 -3.87 -3.97 -1.27
C GLY A 108 -2.51 -4.64 -1.02
N GLY A 109 -1.98 -4.53 0.21
CA GLY A 109 -0.73 -5.15 0.63
C GLY A 109 -0.83 -6.63 1.01
N ILE A 110 0.15 -7.12 1.76
CA ILE A 110 0.27 -8.54 2.16
C ILE A 110 -1.05 -9.07 2.73
N ASN A 111 -1.62 -8.36 3.70
CA ASN A 111 -2.77 -8.82 4.46
C ASN A 111 -4.08 -8.77 3.65
N ASP A 112 -4.25 -7.79 2.76
CA ASP A 112 -5.43 -7.73 1.87
C ASP A 112 -5.40 -8.85 0.83
N VAL A 113 -4.23 -9.13 0.27
CA VAL A 113 -4.07 -10.23 -0.70
C VAL A 113 -4.32 -11.57 -0.01
N LEU A 114 -3.78 -11.78 1.20
CA LEU A 114 -4.04 -13.00 1.98
C LEU A 114 -5.53 -13.16 2.31
N ALA A 115 -6.20 -12.08 2.71
CA ALA A 115 -7.63 -12.08 3.00
C ALA A 115 -8.46 -12.45 1.77
N ALA A 116 -8.18 -11.82 0.63
CA ALA A 116 -8.85 -12.11 -0.63
C ALA A 116 -8.66 -13.57 -1.06
N ARG A 117 -7.44 -14.11 -0.92
CA ARG A 117 -7.14 -15.53 -1.24
C ARG A 117 -7.88 -16.53 -0.35
N LEU A 118 -8.22 -16.13 0.87
CA LEU A 118 -8.97 -16.93 1.84
C LEU A 118 -10.48 -16.65 1.81
N ASP A 119 -10.96 -15.84 0.87
CA ASP A 119 -12.33 -15.33 0.76
C ASP A 119 -12.84 -14.70 2.08
N VAL A 120 -11.98 -13.97 2.77
CA VAL A 120 -12.37 -13.13 3.91
C VAL A 120 -12.79 -11.78 3.35
N LEU A 121 -14.08 -11.46 3.52
CA LEU A 121 -14.74 -10.30 2.95
C LEU A 121 -14.90 -9.18 3.99
N ASP A 122 -15.23 -7.98 3.52
CA ASP A 122 -15.49 -6.80 4.34
C ASP A 122 -14.38 -6.53 5.38
N CYS A 123 -13.14 -6.65 4.91
CA CYS A 123 -11.95 -6.56 5.74
C CYS A 123 -11.69 -5.13 6.20
N GLU A 124 -11.39 -4.99 7.48
CA GLU A 124 -10.80 -3.80 8.10
C GLU A 124 -9.43 -4.17 8.70
N PRO A 125 -8.50 -3.20 8.87
CA PRO A 125 -7.25 -3.45 9.58
C PRO A 125 -7.49 -4.03 10.98
N LEU A 126 -6.76 -5.09 11.34
CA LEU A 126 -6.89 -5.71 12.66
C LEU A 126 -6.38 -4.77 13.75
N THR A 127 -5.28 -4.08 13.47
CA THR A 127 -4.81 -2.94 14.26
C THR A 127 -4.84 -1.69 13.40
N THR A 128 -5.02 -0.51 14.03
CA THR A 128 -4.94 0.78 13.34
C THR A 128 -3.70 1.50 13.82
N LEU A 129 -2.73 1.69 12.92
CA LEU A 129 -1.52 2.49 13.16
C LEU A 129 -1.77 3.95 12.83
N LYS A 130 -2.43 4.19 11.70
CA LYS A 130 -2.72 5.52 11.17
C LYS A 130 -4.14 5.53 10.62
N ALA A 131 -4.83 6.64 10.88
CA ALA A 131 -6.08 6.96 10.22
C ALA A 131 -5.86 8.23 9.41
N ASP A 132 -6.29 8.21 8.15
CA ASP A 132 -6.19 9.33 7.24
C ASP A 132 -7.61 9.78 6.87
N PRO A 133 -8.08 10.89 7.46
CA PRO A 133 -9.43 11.37 7.21
C PRO A 133 -9.58 11.84 5.76
N TYR A 134 -10.81 11.83 5.28
CA TYR A 134 -11.10 12.45 4.00
C TYR A 134 -11.33 13.95 4.14
N VAL A 135 -10.92 14.69 3.12
CA VAL A 135 -11.30 16.08 2.92
C VAL A 135 -12.05 16.25 1.60
N LYS A 136 -12.94 17.24 1.53
CA LYS A 136 -13.54 17.70 0.28
C LYS A 136 -12.83 18.97 -0.16
N LEU A 137 -12.28 18.95 -1.37
CA LEU A 137 -11.78 20.14 -2.05
C LEU A 137 -12.88 20.69 -2.93
N SER A 138 -13.15 21.99 -2.82
CA SER A 138 -14.08 22.73 -3.66
C SER A 138 -13.36 23.92 -4.27
N VAL A 139 -13.27 23.98 -5.60
CA VAL A 139 -12.59 25.06 -6.33
C VAL A 139 -13.55 25.68 -7.36
N PHE A 140 -13.41 26.98 -7.60
CA PHE A 140 -14.26 27.73 -8.54
C PHE A 140 -13.47 28.01 -9.81
N VAL A 141 -13.91 27.42 -10.93
CA VAL A 141 -13.13 27.34 -12.18
C VAL A 141 -13.97 27.85 -13.35
N PRO A 142 -13.44 28.70 -14.25
CA PRO A 142 -14.15 29.11 -15.45
C PRO A 142 -14.35 27.92 -16.40
N GLU A 143 -15.43 27.93 -17.19
CA GLU A 143 -15.88 26.79 -18.01
C GLU A 143 -14.77 26.19 -18.87
N GLU A 144 -13.93 27.03 -19.48
CA GLU A 144 -12.83 26.62 -20.36
C GLU A 144 -11.73 25.80 -19.68
N ALA A 145 -11.57 25.89 -18.36
CA ALA A 145 -10.49 25.24 -17.61
C ALA A 145 -10.96 24.09 -16.70
N VAL A 146 -12.28 23.84 -16.60
CA VAL A 146 -12.85 22.85 -15.66
C VAL A 146 -12.28 21.45 -15.87
N GLU A 147 -12.14 21.00 -17.12
CA GLU A 147 -11.63 19.65 -17.40
C GLU A 147 -10.15 19.51 -17.06
N ASP A 148 -9.34 20.51 -17.39
CA ASP A 148 -7.89 20.49 -17.13
C ASP A 148 -7.62 20.50 -15.62
N VAL A 149 -8.29 21.37 -14.87
CA VAL A 149 -8.18 21.41 -13.40
C VAL A 149 -8.68 20.10 -12.78
N ARG A 150 -9.81 19.55 -13.25
CA ARG A 150 -10.32 18.25 -12.77
C ARG A 150 -9.32 17.12 -13.00
N ASN A 151 -8.70 17.06 -14.18
CA ASN A 151 -7.70 16.04 -14.50
C ASN A 151 -6.45 16.21 -13.62
N ALA A 152 -5.91 17.43 -13.50
CA ALA A 152 -4.76 17.69 -12.65
C ALA A 152 -5.00 17.29 -11.18
N MET A 153 -6.19 17.61 -10.65
CA MET A 153 -6.58 17.15 -9.30
C MET A 153 -6.70 15.63 -9.21
N ALA A 154 -7.26 14.97 -10.23
CA ALA A 154 -7.43 13.53 -10.25
C ALA A 154 -6.10 12.77 -10.35
N ASP A 155 -5.20 13.25 -11.21
CA ASP A 155 -3.85 12.72 -11.41
C ASP A 155 -3.00 12.89 -10.15
N ALA A 156 -3.26 13.93 -9.35
CA ALA A 156 -2.67 14.12 -8.03
C ALA A 156 -3.36 13.35 -6.89
N GLY A 157 -4.32 12.46 -7.21
CA GLY A 157 -4.93 11.53 -6.24
C GLY A 157 -6.33 11.91 -5.73
N ALA A 158 -6.95 12.98 -6.24
CA ALA A 158 -8.33 13.30 -5.89
C ALA A 158 -9.36 12.42 -6.62
N GLY A 159 -10.49 12.18 -5.97
CA GLY A 159 -11.60 11.45 -6.57
C GLY A 159 -11.39 9.94 -6.65
N MET A 160 -10.48 9.39 -5.84
CA MET A 160 -10.32 7.96 -5.64
C MET A 160 -11.29 7.47 -4.56
N ILE A 161 -12.30 6.70 -4.95
CA ILE A 161 -13.33 6.16 -4.05
C ILE A 161 -13.55 4.68 -4.39
N GLY A 162 -13.08 3.78 -3.53
CA GLY A 162 -13.13 2.34 -3.78
C GLY A 162 -12.42 1.98 -5.08
N GLN A 163 -13.14 1.39 -6.04
CA GLN A 163 -12.62 0.99 -7.36
C GLN A 163 -12.85 2.04 -8.47
N TYR A 164 -13.19 3.28 -8.09
CA TYR A 164 -13.44 4.37 -9.03
C TYR A 164 -12.40 5.47 -8.83
N THR A 165 -11.90 6.01 -9.95
CA THR A 165 -10.98 7.15 -9.98
C THR A 165 -11.64 8.33 -10.69
N HIS A 166 -11.05 9.52 -10.58
CA HIS A 166 -11.51 10.76 -11.21
C HIS A 166 -12.95 11.15 -10.80
N CYS A 167 -13.41 10.70 -9.62
CA CYS A 167 -14.73 11.05 -9.11
C CYS A 167 -14.79 12.54 -8.75
N SER A 168 -15.60 13.29 -9.49
CA SER A 168 -15.86 14.70 -9.22
C SER A 168 -17.35 15.03 -9.33
N PHE A 169 -17.75 16.14 -8.73
CA PHE A 169 -19.05 16.76 -8.95
C PHE A 169 -18.83 18.22 -9.34
N ARG A 170 -19.65 18.76 -10.24
CA ARG A 170 -19.57 20.17 -10.62
C ARG A 170 -20.94 20.81 -10.72
N THR A 171 -21.03 22.07 -10.26
CA THR A 171 -22.25 22.87 -10.33
C THR A 171 -21.95 24.22 -10.97
N PRO A 172 -22.69 24.67 -12.00
CA PRO A 172 -22.53 26.01 -12.54
C PRO A 172 -23.05 27.06 -11.55
N GLY A 173 -22.41 28.22 -11.52
CA GLY A 173 -22.75 29.35 -10.67
C GLY A 173 -22.19 30.66 -11.22
N VAL A 174 -22.40 31.73 -10.48
CA VAL A 174 -21.85 33.06 -10.80
C VAL A 174 -20.93 33.48 -9.65
N GLY A 175 -19.64 33.61 -9.96
CA GLY A 175 -18.65 34.22 -9.08
C GLY A 175 -18.68 35.75 -9.22
N SER A 176 -18.43 36.48 -8.14
CA SER A 176 -18.36 37.94 -8.17
C SER A 176 -17.15 38.46 -7.42
N PHE A 177 -16.44 39.42 -7.99
CA PHE A 177 -15.25 40.02 -7.36
C PHE A 177 -15.06 41.48 -7.76
N VAL A 178 -14.26 42.22 -6.98
CA VAL A 178 -13.82 43.59 -7.30
C VAL A 178 -12.29 43.61 -7.31
N PRO A 179 -11.63 43.68 -8.49
CA PRO A 179 -10.18 43.67 -8.53
C PRO A 179 -9.58 44.92 -7.87
N MET A 180 -8.67 44.71 -6.92
CA MET A 180 -7.92 45.79 -6.28
C MET A 180 -6.86 46.37 -7.24
N PRO A 181 -6.33 47.58 -7.01
CA PRO A 181 -5.37 48.23 -7.91
C PRO A 181 -4.09 47.44 -8.25
N ALA A 182 -3.69 46.48 -7.42
CA ALA A 182 -2.51 45.62 -7.63
C ALA A 182 -2.85 44.24 -8.22
N ALA A 183 -4.13 43.95 -8.49
CA ALA A 183 -4.57 42.67 -9.03
C ALA A 183 -4.28 42.59 -10.54
N HIS A 184 -4.02 41.38 -11.04
CA HIS A 184 -3.89 41.06 -12.46
C HIS A 184 -5.01 40.08 -12.82
N PRO A 185 -6.28 40.53 -12.85
CA PRO A 185 -7.40 39.61 -13.01
C PRO A 185 -7.35 38.95 -14.38
N HIS A 186 -7.64 37.65 -14.43
CA HIS A 186 -7.77 36.91 -15.69
C HIS A 186 -8.83 37.55 -16.61
N THR A 187 -9.92 38.04 -16.01
CA THR A 187 -11.03 38.73 -16.66
C THR A 187 -11.53 39.91 -15.81
N GLY A 188 -12.00 40.98 -16.45
CA GLY A 188 -12.60 42.14 -15.78
C GLY A 188 -11.70 43.38 -15.63
N SER A 189 -12.19 44.41 -14.94
CA SER A 189 -11.56 45.73 -14.81
C SER A 189 -11.29 46.13 -13.34
N ILE A 190 -10.15 46.78 -13.10
CA ILE A 190 -9.78 47.31 -11.78
C ILE A 190 -10.87 48.22 -11.20
N GLY A 191 -11.26 47.95 -9.95
CA GLY A 191 -12.19 48.76 -9.16
C GLY A 191 -13.66 48.64 -9.56
N LYS A 192 -14.03 47.72 -10.45
CA LYS A 192 -15.43 47.43 -10.82
C LYS A 192 -15.85 46.07 -10.28
N LEU A 193 -17.14 45.93 -9.97
CA LEU A 193 -17.73 44.63 -9.69
C LEU A 193 -17.82 43.87 -11.01
N GLU A 194 -17.20 42.70 -11.04
CA GLU A 194 -17.21 41.77 -12.14
C GLU A 194 -18.00 40.53 -11.70
N GLU A 195 -18.78 39.97 -12.62
CA GLU A 195 -19.53 38.72 -12.44
C GLU A 195 -19.15 37.78 -13.57
N VAL A 196 -18.81 36.54 -13.24
CA VAL A 196 -18.31 35.53 -14.20
C VAL A 196 -19.05 34.21 -13.97
N GLU A 197 -19.44 33.56 -15.06
CA GLU A 197 -19.97 32.19 -15.01
C GLU A 197 -18.84 31.21 -14.71
N GLU A 198 -19.00 30.43 -13.65
CA GLU A 198 -17.98 29.50 -13.15
C GLU A 198 -18.62 28.17 -12.75
N TYR A 199 -17.80 27.14 -12.66
CA TYR A 199 -18.18 25.88 -12.04
C TYR A 199 -17.53 25.77 -10.66
N ARG A 200 -18.36 25.47 -9.65
CA ARG A 200 -17.88 24.89 -8.40
C ARG A 200 -17.56 23.41 -8.65
N LEU A 201 -16.28 23.08 -8.76
CA LEU A 201 -15.76 21.73 -8.93
C LEU A 201 -15.40 21.15 -7.55
N GLU A 202 -15.92 19.96 -7.24
CA GLU A 202 -15.77 19.33 -5.93
C GLU A 202 -15.25 17.90 -6.03
N MET A 203 -14.15 17.61 -5.34
CA MET A 203 -13.50 16.29 -5.30
C MET A 203 -13.16 15.90 -3.86
N ILE A 204 -13.17 14.60 -3.56
CA ILE A 204 -12.77 14.06 -2.25
C ILE A 204 -11.35 13.51 -2.35
N CYS A 205 -10.51 13.69 -1.34
CA CYS A 205 -9.19 13.04 -1.28
C CYS A 205 -8.83 12.70 0.17
N ALA A 206 -7.83 11.84 0.34
CA ALA A 206 -7.21 11.64 1.65
C ALA A 206 -6.55 12.96 2.11
N ALA A 207 -6.58 13.24 3.42
CA ALA A 207 -6.01 14.48 3.95
C ALA A 207 -4.49 14.55 3.72
N SER A 208 -3.80 13.41 3.75
CA SER A 208 -2.38 13.33 3.44
C SER A 208 -2.03 13.80 2.01
N TRP A 209 -2.94 13.65 1.05
CA TRP A 209 -2.75 14.03 -0.35
C TRP A 209 -3.26 15.43 -0.67
N ALA A 210 -3.97 16.09 0.26
CA ALA A 210 -4.59 17.38 0.01
C ALA A 210 -3.57 18.45 -0.45
N GLY A 211 -2.35 18.44 0.09
CA GLY A 211 -1.30 19.37 -0.29
C GLY A 211 -0.87 19.25 -1.75
N GLU A 212 -0.65 18.03 -2.23
CA GLU A 212 -0.25 17.76 -3.61
C GLU A 212 -1.40 18.04 -4.59
N VAL A 213 -2.62 17.64 -4.24
CA VAL A 213 -3.80 17.96 -5.04
C VAL A 213 -4.01 19.47 -5.17
N ILE A 214 -3.87 20.22 -4.08
CA ILE A 214 -3.98 21.69 -4.10
C ILE A 214 -2.87 22.28 -4.96
N ALA A 215 -1.63 21.79 -4.86
CA ALA A 215 -0.53 22.29 -5.68
C ALA A 215 -0.79 22.08 -7.19
N ALA A 216 -1.20 20.87 -7.59
CA ALA A 216 -1.53 20.55 -8.98
C ALA A 216 -2.72 21.38 -9.51
N MET A 217 -3.73 21.57 -8.66
CA MET A 217 -4.88 22.44 -8.96
C MET A 217 -4.43 23.89 -9.20
N LEU A 218 -3.63 24.46 -8.29
CA LEU A 218 -3.16 25.85 -8.39
C LEU A 218 -2.26 26.07 -9.61
N GLU A 219 -1.37 25.12 -9.92
CA GLU A 219 -0.48 25.20 -11.08
C GLU A 219 -1.26 25.20 -12.41
N THR A 220 -2.37 24.46 -12.46
CA THR A 220 -3.20 24.32 -13.67
C THR A 220 -4.25 25.43 -13.80
N HIS A 221 -4.62 26.08 -12.69
CA HIS A 221 -5.72 27.05 -12.69
C HIS A 221 -5.38 28.32 -13.49
N PRO A 222 -6.31 28.88 -14.29
CA PRO A 222 -6.05 30.07 -15.11
C PRO A 222 -5.97 31.39 -14.33
N TYR A 223 -6.26 31.37 -13.03
CA TYR A 223 -6.30 32.58 -12.19
C TYR A 223 -5.05 32.65 -11.32
N ASP A 224 -4.51 33.86 -11.15
CA ASP A 224 -3.37 34.11 -10.27
C ASP A 224 -3.70 33.83 -8.79
N GLU A 225 -4.90 34.19 -8.36
CA GLU A 225 -5.39 34.00 -6.99
C GLU A 225 -6.64 33.11 -7.04
N VAL A 226 -6.47 31.84 -6.72
CA VAL A 226 -7.51 30.82 -6.85
C VAL A 226 -8.34 30.74 -5.57
N ALA A 227 -9.65 30.88 -5.68
CA ALA A 227 -10.57 30.62 -4.58
C ALA A 227 -10.85 29.11 -4.47
N TYR A 228 -10.56 28.53 -3.30
CA TYR A 228 -10.90 27.16 -2.99
C TYR A 228 -11.18 26.98 -1.50
N ASP A 229 -11.93 25.94 -1.17
CA ASP A 229 -12.26 25.53 0.19
C ASP A 229 -11.78 24.09 0.44
N VAL A 230 -11.37 23.82 1.68
CA VAL A 230 -11.08 22.47 2.17
C VAL A 230 -12.04 22.18 3.32
N TYR A 231 -12.93 21.19 3.14
CA TYR A 231 -13.88 20.76 4.15
C TYR A 231 -13.39 19.46 4.79
N GLU A 232 -13.24 19.44 6.11
CA GLU A 232 -13.09 18.20 6.85
C GLU A 232 -14.38 17.39 6.76
N LEU A 233 -14.25 16.09 6.47
CA LEU A 233 -15.38 15.21 6.35
C LEU A 233 -15.48 14.24 7.54
N ALA A 234 -16.71 13.95 7.95
CA ALA A 234 -17.01 12.90 8.92
C ALA A 234 -17.10 11.50 8.30
N ASN A 235 -16.67 11.35 7.04
CA ASN A 235 -16.53 10.05 6.39
C ASN A 235 -15.60 9.15 7.19
N GLU A 236 -15.81 7.83 7.11
CA GLU A 236 -14.88 6.89 7.71
C GLU A 236 -13.48 7.10 7.11
N PRO A 237 -12.44 7.30 7.94
CA PRO A 237 -11.10 7.55 7.44
C PRO A 237 -10.53 6.29 6.80
N ILE A 238 -9.56 6.48 5.91
CA ILE A 238 -8.71 5.38 5.46
C ILE A 238 -7.92 4.91 6.66
N ARG A 239 -8.00 3.61 6.98
CA ARG A 239 -7.26 3.01 8.09
C ARG A 239 -6.11 2.21 7.54
N TYR A 240 -4.94 2.47 8.09
CA TYR A 240 -3.72 1.72 7.82
C TYR A 240 -3.33 0.95 9.08
N GLY A 241 -2.87 -0.27 8.89
CA GLY A 241 -2.32 -1.04 9.98
C GLY A 241 -2.26 -2.54 9.69
N TYR A 242 -1.79 -3.27 10.70
CA TYR A 242 -1.46 -4.67 10.55
C TYR A 242 -2.67 -5.56 10.52
N GLY A 243 -2.53 -6.67 9.77
CA GLY A 243 -3.52 -7.71 9.68
C GLY A 243 -4.85 -7.25 9.11
N ARG A 244 -5.77 -8.19 8.92
CA ARG A 244 -7.15 -7.90 8.56
C ARG A 244 -8.09 -8.71 9.43
N VAL A 245 -9.27 -8.16 9.70
CA VAL A 245 -10.40 -8.89 10.25
C VAL A 245 -11.61 -8.66 9.37
N GLY A 246 -12.30 -9.74 9.05
CA GLY A 246 -13.46 -9.72 8.17
C GLY A 246 -14.32 -10.96 8.37
N THR A 247 -15.17 -11.26 7.39
CA THR A 247 -16.11 -12.39 7.49
C THR A 247 -16.13 -13.26 6.25
N LEU A 248 -16.37 -14.56 6.47
CA LEU A 248 -16.76 -15.48 5.42
C LEU A 248 -18.26 -15.32 5.12
N ASP A 249 -18.65 -15.60 3.88
CA ASP A 249 -20.06 -15.64 3.45
C ASP A 249 -20.86 -16.65 4.29
N ASP A 250 -20.37 -17.88 4.36
CA ASP A 250 -20.99 -18.99 5.08
C ASP A 250 -20.16 -19.42 6.30
N ARG A 251 -20.85 -20.00 7.29
CA ARG A 251 -20.20 -20.64 8.44
C ARG A 251 -19.57 -21.96 8.02
N VAL A 252 -18.28 -22.13 8.32
CA VAL A 252 -17.53 -23.37 8.07
C VAL A 252 -16.98 -23.95 9.39
N SER A 253 -16.54 -25.21 9.38
CA SER A 253 -15.80 -25.77 10.52
C SER A 253 -14.35 -25.29 10.52
N LEU A 254 -13.68 -25.28 11.68
CA LEU A 254 -12.25 -24.97 11.77
C LEU A 254 -11.41 -25.95 10.93
N ALA A 255 -11.80 -27.23 10.88
CA ALA A 255 -11.11 -28.22 10.06
C ALA A 255 -11.20 -27.91 8.56
N ASP A 256 -12.39 -27.55 8.07
CA ASP A 256 -12.58 -27.19 6.66
C ASP A 256 -11.85 -25.89 6.32
N PHE A 257 -11.87 -24.90 7.23
CA PHE A 257 -11.15 -23.66 7.05
C PHE A 257 -9.62 -23.88 7.03
N ALA A 258 -9.08 -24.71 7.93
CA ALA A 258 -7.66 -25.07 7.91
C ALA A 258 -7.27 -25.83 6.63
N ALA A 259 -8.14 -26.70 6.12
CA ALA A 259 -7.94 -27.37 4.83
C ALA A 259 -7.93 -26.36 3.66
N LYS A 260 -8.80 -25.34 3.70
CA LYS A 260 -8.80 -24.23 2.74
C LYS A 260 -7.48 -23.46 2.80
N VAL A 261 -7.02 -23.05 3.99
CA VAL A 261 -5.74 -22.35 4.17
C VAL A 261 -4.59 -23.16 3.57
N LYS A 262 -4.51 -24.46 3.87
CA LYS A 262 -3.53 -25.36 3.25
C LYS A 262 -3.61 -25.36 1.72
N SER A 263 -4.81 -25.52 1.17
CA SER A 263 -4.99 -25.62 -0.28
C SER A 263 -4.65 -24.32 -1.00
N VAL A 264 -5.04 -23.18 -0.43
CA VAL A 264 -4.83 -21.84 -1.02
C VAL A 264 -3.35 -21.48 -1.01
N LEU A 265 -2.63 -21.82 0.06
CA LEU A 265 -1.21 -21.51 0.22
C LEU A 265 -0.30 -22.62 -0.31
N GLY A 266 -0.86 -23.76 -0.77
CA GLY A 266 -0.08 -24.87 -1.33
C GLY A 266 0.74 -25.65 -0.30
N LEU A 267 0.22 -25.79 0.94
CA LEU A 267 0.94 -26.36 2.07
C LEU A 267 0.60 -27.82 2.35
N ASP A 268 1.62 -28.62 2.64
CA ASP A 268 1.47 -30.01 3.09
C ASP A 268 0.84 -30.10 4.48
N HIS A 269 1.08 -29.11 5.34
CA HIS A 269 0.57 -29.06 6.70
C HIS A 269 0.46 -27.62 7.22
N VAL A 270 -0.42 -27.43 8.21
CA VAL A 270 -0.52 -26.22 9.03
C VAL A 270 -0.67 -26.67 10.49
N LYS A 271 -0.26 -25.84 11.46
CA LYS A 271 -0.56 -26.12 12.87
C LYS A 271 -1.87 -25.44 13.23
N VAL A 272 -2.72 -26.13 13.97
CA VAL A 272 -4.04 -25.62 14.37
C VAL A 272 -4.19 -25.75 15.88
N SER A 273 -4.68 -24.69 16.52
CA SER A 273 -5.14 -24.68 17.91
C SER A 273 -6.65 -24.39 17.94
N GLY A 274 -7.37 -25.14 18.78
CA GLY A 274 -8.83 -25.09 18.89
C GLY A 274 -9.53 -26.36 18.41
N ARG A 275 -10.85 -26.44 18.63
CA ARG A 275 -11.66 -27.61 18.27
C ARG A 275 -11.98 -27.62 16.78
N ASN A 276 -11.74 -28.75 16.12
CA ASN A 276 -11.99 -28.95 14.68
C ASN A 276 -13.44 -28.63 14.24
N ASP A 277 -14.42 -28.86 15.12
CA ASP A 277 -15.84 -28.62 14.89
C ASP A 277 -16.30 -27.19 15.22
N LYS A 278 -15.38 -26.31 15.63
CA LYS A 278 -15.70 -24.91 15.93
C LYS A 278 -16.26 -24.24 14.66
N SER A 279 -17.40 -23.56 14.80
CA SER A 279 -17.99 -22.78 13.71
C SER A 279 -17.21 -21.47 13.53
N ILE A 280 -16.68 -21.26 12.33
CA ILE A 280 -15.92 -20.09 11.91
C ILE A 280 -16.77 -19.23 10.98
N ARG A 281 -16.82 -17.93 11.26
CA ARG A 281 -17.35 -16.91 10.35
C ARG A 281 -16.48 -15.67 10.34
N ARG A 282 -16.11 -15.14 11.52
CA ARG A 282 -15.25 -13.96 11.62
C ARG A 282 -13.80 -14.42 11.66
N VAL A 283 -12.99 -13.98 10.71
CA VAL A 283 -11.61 -14.41 10.54
C VAL A 283 -10.73 -13.20 10.72
N ALA A 284 -9.72 -13.31 11.59
CA ALA A 284 -8.60 -12.39 11.61
C ALA A 284 -7.38 -13.05 10.97
N LEU A 285 -6.50 -12.25 10.39
CA LEU A 285 -5.24 -12.72 9.84
C LEU A 285 -4.15 -11.65 9.93
N CYS A 286 -2.90 -12.10 9.98
CA CYS A 286 -1.72 -11.26 9.79
C CYS A 286 -0.64 -12.14 9.16
N GLY A 287 -0.21 -11.81 7.94
CA GLY A 287 0.93 -12.45 7.30
C GLY A 287 2.21 -12.30 8.14
N GLY A 288 3.14 -13.23 7.97
CA GLY A 288 4.42 -13.17 8.65
C GLY A 288 4.35 -13.47 10.15
N GLY A 289 5.18 -12.76 10.91
CA GLY A 289 5.39 -12.95 12.35
C GLY A 289 4.33 -12.34 13.27
N GLY A 290 3.04 -12.54 12.99
CA GLY A 290 1.93 -11.89 13.70
C GLY A 290 1.44 -12.57 14.98
N SER A 291 2.16 -13.56 15.54
CA SER A 291 1.70 -14.37 16.69
C SER A 291 1.21 -13.54 17.88
N SER A 292 1.86 -12.40 18.17
CA SER A 292 1.51 -11.54 19.31
C SER A 292 0.17 -10.83 19.19
N LEU A 293 -0.42 -10.74 17.98
CA LEU A 293 -1.67 -10.00 17.73
C LEU A 293 -2.94 -10.84 18.02
N PHE A 294 -2.80 -12.03 18.62
CA PHE A 294 -3.94 -12.90 18.88
C PHE A 294 -4.96 -12.27 19.86
N ARG A 295 -4.51 -11.37 20.75
CA ARG A 295 -5.42 -10.71 21.70
C ARG A 295 -6.29 -9.67 20.99
N GLU A 296 -5.72 -8.93 20.05
CA GLU A 296 -6.39 -8.01 19.16
C GLU A 296 -7.40 -8.76 18.28
N ALA A 297 -7.00 -9.92 17.73
CA ALA A 297 -7.91 -10.79 17.00
C ALA A 297 -9.11 -11.24 17.85
N ALA A 298 -8.87 -11.65 19.10
CA ALA A 298 -9.94 -12.02 20.02
C ALA A 298 -10.85 -10.83 20.37
N GLN A 299 -10.28 -9.65 20.62
CA GLN A 299 -11.04 -8.42 20.89
C GLN A 299 -11.89 -7.98 19.70
N ALA A 300 -11.39 -8.18 18.48
CA ALA A 300 -12.13 -7.96 17.25
C ALA A 300 -13.24 -9.02 17.02
N GLY A 301 -13.39 -9.99 17.91
CA GLY A 301 -14.42 -11.02 17.85
C GLY A 301 -14.15 -12.11 16.82
N ALA A 302 -12.89 -12.32 16.43
CA ALA A 302 -12.54 -13.38 15.49
C ALA A 302 -12.81 -14.77 16.08
N ASP A 303 -13.37 -15.65 15.26
CA ASP A 303 -13.52 -17.07 15.58
C ASP A 303 -12.18 -17.80 15.42
N VAL A 304 -11.36 -17.37 14.45
CA VAL A 304 -10.03 -17.92 14.15
C VAL A 304 -9.07 -16.80 13.74
N TYR A 305 -7.79 -16.98 14.09
CA TYR A 305 -6.68 -16.12 13.70
C TYR A 305 -5.64 -16.88 12.87
N VAL A 306 -5.32 -16.39 11.67
CA VAL A 306 -4.35 -17.01 10.75
C VAL A 306 -3.06 -16.18 10.71
N THR A 307 -1.91 -16.78 10.99
CA THR A 307 -0.62 -16.08 10.95
C THR A 307 0.54 -17.07 10.77
N GLY A 308 1.78 -16.58 10.77
CA GLY A 308 3.00 -17.37 10.84
C GLY A 308 3.70 -17.27 12.21
N ASP A 309 4.75 -18.08 12.38
CA ASP A 309 5.67 -18.05 13.54
C ASP A 309 5.00 -18.08 14.92
N THR A 310 3.96 -18.91 15.06
CA THR A 310 3.22 -18.99 16.32
C THR A 310 4.08 -19.53 17.45
N LYS A 311 4.08 -18.83 18.58
CA LYS A 311 4.74 -19.28 19.81
C LYS A 311 3.84 -20.27 20.54
N HIS A 312 4.45 -21.28 21.17
CA HIS A 312 3.69 -22.30 21.91
C HIS A 312 2.78 -21.71 22.99
N HIS A 313 3.25 -20.70 23.72
CA HIS A 313 2.46 -20.04 24.77
C HIS A 313 1.30 -19.22 24.20
N ASP A 314 1.49 -18.55 23.05
CA ASP A 314 0.43 -17.78 22.41
C ASP A 314 -0.73 -18.70 21.96
N LEU A 315 -0.42 -19.88 21.44
CA LEU A 315 -1.42 -20.88 21.06
C LEU A 315 -2.26 -21.39 22.24
N LEU A 316 -1.62 -21.58 23.40
CA LEU A 316 -2.28 -22.00 24.65
C LEU A 316 -3.18 -20.89 25.20
N ASP A 317 -2.67 -19.66 25.22
CA ASP A 317 -3.40 -18.49 25.71
C ASP A 317 -4.59 -18.16 24.80
N ALA A 318 -4.44 -18.30 23.48
CA ALA A 318 -5.52 -18.12 22.52
C ALA A 318 -6.64 -19.16 22.73
N ASP A 319 -6.28 -20.44 22.89
CA ASP A 319 -7.26 -21.50 23.17
C ASP A 319 -7.99 -21.25 24.50
N ALA A 320 -7.28 -20.79 25.54
CA ALA A 320 -7.85 -20.46 26.84
C ALA A 320 -8.88 -19.32 26.80
N ILE A 321 -8.75 -18.37 25.87
CA ILE A 321 -9.74 -17.31 25.61
C ILE A 321 -10.75 -17.69 24.50
N GLY A 322 -10.68 -18.92 24.02
CA GLY A 322 -11.60 -19.47 23.03
C GLY A 322 -11.35 -19.01 21.60
N LEU A 323 -10.19 -18.43 21.28
CA LEU A 323 -9.77 -18.09 19.91
C LEU A 323 -9.08 -19.29 19.26
N ALA A 324 -9.53 -19.70 18.08
CA ALA A 324 -8.78 -20.70 17.30
C ALA A 324 -7.59 -20.03 16.60
N MET A 325 -6.50 -20.76 16.39
CA MET A 325 -5.34 -20.25 15.66
C MET A 325 -4.90 -21.22 14.58
N ILE A 326 -4.43 -20.69 13.46
CA ILE A 326 -3.79 -21.44 12.38
C ILE A 326 -2.42 -20.81 12.12
N ASP A 327 -1.37 -21.58 12.39
CA ASP A 327 0.00 -21.28 11.96
C ASP A 327 0.19 -21.84 10.54
N ALA A 328 0.21 -20.93 9.57
CA ALA A 328 0.32 -21.23 8.15
C ALA A 328 1.70 -20.91 7.58
N GLY A 329 2.71 -20.68 8.43
CA GLY A 329 4.06 -20.34 8.00
C GLY A 329 4.24 -18.85 7.69
N HIS A 330 5.42 -18.33 8.02
CA HIS A 330 5.77 -16.92 7.81
C HIS A 330 5.83 -16.59 6.31
N PHE A 331 6.78 -17.22 5.61
CA PHE A 331 6.97 -17.04 4.17
C PHE A 331 5.69 -17.30 3.35
N ASP A 332 4.97 -18.37 3.69
CA ASP A 332 3.81 -18.83 2.92
C ASP A 332 2.61 -17.88 3.03
N THR A 333 2.48 -17.15 4.15
CA THR A 333 1.40 -16.17 4.33
C THR A 333 1.71 -14.83 3.67
N GLU A 334 2.99 -14.51 3.40
CA GLU A 334 3.43 -13.28 2.73
C GLU A 334 3.57 -13.42 1.22
N LYS A 335 4.00 -14.60 0.77
CA LYS A 335 4.23 -14.92 -0.66
C LYS A 335 3.09 -14.48 -1.57
N PRO A 336 1.80 -14.71 -1.27
CA PRO A 336 0.71 -14.26 -2.14
C PRO A 336 0.75 -12.75 -2.41
N GLY A 337 1.08 -11.94 -1.41
CA GLY A 337 1.20 -10.49 -1.54
C GLY A 337 2.35 -10.09 -2.46
N MET A 338 3.52 -10.71 -2.31
CA MET A 338 4.67 -10.41 -3.18
C MET A 338 4.47 -10.88 -4.63
N VAL A 339 3.74 -11.98 -4.86
CA VAL A 339 3.30 -12.38 -6.21
C VAL A 339 2.35 -11.33 -6.79
N ALA A 340 1.38 -10.85 -6.01
CA ALA A 340 0.45 -9.82 -6.45
C ALA A 340 1.14 -8.47 -6.72
N LEU A 341 2.19 -8.13 -5.96
CA LEU A 341 3.04 -6.96 -6.22
C LEU A 341 3.71 -7.06 -7.59
N ALA A 342 4.31 -8.20 -7.92
CA ALA A 342 4.92 -8.42 -9.24
C ALA A 342 3.91 -8.26 -10.38
N GLU A 343 2.70 -8.80 -10.22
CA GLU A 343 1.60 -8.62 -11.18
C GLU A 343 1.14 -7.16 -11.28
N ARG A 344 1.08 -6.43 -10.16
CA ARG A 344 0.72 -5.00 -10.13
C ARG A 344 1.76 -4.18 -10.89
N LEU A 345 3.03 -4.33 -10.57
CA LEU A 345 4.12 -3.63 -11.27
C LEU A 345 4.14 -3.99 -12.76
N GLY A 346 3.91 -5.26 -13.11
CA GLY A 346 3.80 -5.69 -14.51
C GLY A 346 2.69 -4.99 -15.29
N ARG A 347 1.58 -4.62 -14.63
CA ARG A 347 0.51 -3.80 -15.22
C ARG A 347 0.90 -2.33 -15.29
N THR A 348 1.46 -1.75 -14.23
CA THR A 348 1.90 -0.35 -14.18
C THR A 348 2.90 -0.06 -15.30
N PHE A 349 3.91 -0.92 -15.47
CA PHE A 349 4.97 -0.75 -16.46
C PHE A 349 4.66 -1.46 -17.79
N ALA A 350 3.41 -1.83 -18.08
CA ALA A 350 3.04 -2.50 -19.32
C ALA A 350 3.40 -1.63 -20.54
N GLY A 351 4.08 -2.23 -21.53
CA GLY A 351 4.49 -1.52 -22.76
C GLY A 351 5.80 -0.73 -22.66
N SER A 352 6.41 -0.62 -21.47
CA SER A 352 7.74 -0.02 -21.28
C SER A 352 8.90 -0.88 -21.79
N GLY A 353 8.64 -2.17 -22.03
CA GLY A 353 9.66 -3.17 -22.39
C GLY A 353 10.42 -3.75 -21.19
N ILE A 354 10.01 -3.43 -19.96
CA ILE A 354 10.58 -3.96 -18.73
C ILE A 354 10.02 -5.35 -18.44
N GLU A 355 10.91 -6.29 -18.13
CA GLU A 355 10.56 -7.62 -17.64
C GLU A 355 10.40 -7.61 -16.12
N ILE A 356 9.25 -8.05 -15.60
CA ILE A 356 8.99 -8.14 -14.16
C ILE A 356 8.57 -9.57 -13.84
N GLU A 357 9.26 -10.22 -12.90
CA GLU A 357 8.94 -11.58 -12.46
C GLU A 357 9.07 -11.76 -10.95
N TYR A 358 8.15 -12.52 -10.35
CA TYR A 358 8.33 -13.03 -8.99
C TYR A 358 9.29 -14.23 -9.04
N ILE A 359 10.26 -14.27 -8.13
CA ILE A 359 11.26 -15.33 -8.02
C ILE A 359 11.28 -15.95 -6.62
N GLU A 360 11.51 -17.25 -6.57
CA GLU A 360 11.75 -18.01 -5.36
C GLU A 360 12.77 -19.15 -5.62
N PRO A 361 13.46 -19.66 -4.58
CA PRO A 361 14.51 -20.67 -4.73
C PRO A 361 14.09 -22.00 -5.38
#